data_AF-A0A2S8VDM5-F1
#
_entry.id   AF-A0A2S8VDM5-F1
#
_cell.length_a   1.000
_cell.length_b   1.000
_cell.length_c   1.000
_cell.angle_alpha   90.00
_cell.angle_beta   90.00
_cell.angle_gamma   90.00
#
_symmetry.space_group_name_H-M   'P 1'
#
loop_
_entity.id
_entity.type
_entity.pdbx_description
1 polymer ?
#
loop_
_entity_poly.entity_id
_entity_poly.type
_entity_poly.pdbx_seq_one_letter_code
_entity_poly.pdbx_strand_id
1 'polypeptide(L)'
;MPTAAHAQAAAPAPTYLKTTEPLGGAFELEGYPESNLRQIKYRGKVYRPLNAYEFIYVKALGPMQGGQPMLLAVSNDFMGVGTILIAVQNDTPLARVLSPTVDIRDPDMGLAQPGRQDLLLFTAGSRALVTSTGQVLWFEHALPKEYVHSIPLLVSVSPDNRHGALLLDNEIRLSVSDKGPYASVPFTKAMQQNAFKAAWDQSYAQAKQALHEGKRIDQRRLYANLKAEWVNRNFRWQQTQDGWQFIGQGLKPVALAGKPRQER
;
A
#
# COMPACT_ATOMS: atom_id res chain seq x y z
N MET A 1 -10.92 17.18 62.37
CA MET A 1 -10.13 17.73 61.24
C MET A 1 -9.63 16.55 60.42
N PRO A 2 -10.13 16.32 59.19
CA PRO A 2 -9.67 15.22 58.35
C PRO A 2 -8.33 15.60 57.69
N THR A 3 -7.37 14.69 57.74
CA THR A 3 -6.08 14.79 57.05
C THR A 3 -6.25 14.50 55.57
N ALA A 4 -5.93 15.47 54.71
CA ALA A 4 -5.85 15.27 53.28
C ALA A 4 -4.68 14.33 52.95
N ALA A 5 -4.98 13.20 52.31
CA ALA A 5 -3.96 12.32 51.75
C ALA A 5 -3.37 13.01 50.50
N HIS A 6 -2.08 13.34 50.55
CA HIS A 6 -1.35 13.79 49.37
C HIS A 6 -1.22 12.61 48.40
N ALA A 7 -1.85 12.74 47.23
CA ALA A 7 -1.61 11.86 46.09
C ALA A 7 -0.13 12.00 45.68
N GLN A 8 0.62 10.93 45.91
CA GLN A 8 2.01 10.81 45.52
C GLN A 8 2.07 10.63 44.00
N ALA A 9 2.75 11.55 43.31
CA ALA A 9 2.95 11.43 41.87
C ALA A 9 3.69 10.11 41.58
N ALA A 10 3.14 9.30 40.68
CA ALA A 10 3.75 8.05 40.26
C ALA A 10 5.14 8.33 39.67
N ALA A 11 6.14 7.56 40.11
CA ALA A 11 7.48 7.64 39.54
C ALA A 11 7.43 7.36 38.03
N PRO A 12 8.24 8.06 37.21
CA PRO A 12 8.29 7.82 35.78
C PRO A 12 8.70 6.37 35.49
N ALA A 13 8.00 5.72 34.56
CA ALA A 13 8.29 4.34 34.20
C ALA A 13 9.73 4.20 33.67
N PRO A 14 10.45 3.12 34.02
CA PRO A 14 11.83 2.90 33.58
C PRO A 14 11.91 2.75 32.05
N THR A 15 12.76 3.56 31.41
CA THR A 15 12.93 3.61 29.95
C THR A 15 13.72 2.43 29.38
N TYR A 16 14.39 1.66 30.23
CA TYR A 16 15.16 0.46 29.87
C TYR A 16 14.35 -0.84 29.94
N LEU A 17 13.09 -0.79 30.37
CA LEU A 17 12.20 -1.95 30.34
C LEU A 17 11.28 -1.86 29.14
N LYS A 18 11.01 -3.01 28.52
CA LYS A 18 10.04 -3.10 27.44
C LYS A 18 8.63 -2.93 28.00
N THR A 19 7.81 -2.14 27.34
CA THR A 19 6.38 -2.04 27.58
C THR A 19 5.64 -2.93 26.58
N THR A 20 4.50 -3.47 27.00
CA THR A 20 3.58 -4.21 26.12
C THR A 20 2.27 -3.44 26.07
N GLU A 21 1.80 -3.17 24.86
CA GLU A 21 0.58 -2.42 24.58
C GLU A 21 -0.39 -3.30 23.77
N PRO A 22 -1.67 -3.41 24.16
CA PRO A 22 -2.63 -4.20 23.40
C PRO A 22 -2.97 -3.52 22.07
N LEU A 23 -3.02 -4.29 20.98
CA LEU A 23 -3.46 -3.84 19.65
C LEU A 23 -4.91 -4.22 19.31
N GLY A 24 -5.59 -4.87 20.25
CA GLY A 24 -6.91 -5.47 20.07
C GLY A 24 -6.85 -6.98 19.80
N GLY A 25 -7.89 -7.68 20.22
CA GLY A 25 -7.91 -9.15 20.19
C GLY A 25 -6.76 -9.74 21.01
N ALA A 26 -6.02 -10.67 20.42
CA ALA A 26 -4.87 -11.36 21.01
C ALA A 26 -3.53 -10.80 20.52
N PHE A 27 -3.53 -9.66 19.80
CA PHE A 27 -2.32 -8.99 19.38
C PHE A 27 -1.83 -7.99 20.42
N GLU A 28 -0.51 -7.97 20.61
CA GLU A 28 0.17 -7.01 21.47
C GLU A 28 1.40 -6.46 20.74
N LEU A 29 1.79 -5.24 21.10
CA LEU A 29 2.98 -4.58 20.61
C LEU A 29 3.96 -4.43 21.77
N GLU A 30 5.18 -4.94 21.62
CA GLU A 30 6.22 -4.84 22.65
C GLU A 30 7.38 -3.98 22.16
N GLY A 31 7.88 -3.06 22.99
CA GLY A 31 9.11 -2.33 22.69
C GLY A 31 9.59 -1.44 23.82
N TYR A 32 10.75 -0.81 23.62
CA TYR A 32 11.25 0.18 24.57
C TYR A 32 10.55 1.54 24.34
N PRO A 33 10.21 2.29 25.41
CA PRO A 33 9.53 3.57 25.31
C PRO A 33 10.18 4.57 24.34
N GLU A 34 11.51 4.64 24.31
CA GLU A 34 12.27 5.59 23.49
C GLU A 34 12.67 5.06 22.10
N SER A 35 12.38 3.79 21.82
CA SER A 35 12.62 3.21 20.49
C SER A 35 11.41 3.44 19.59
N ASN A 36 11.60 3.49 18.27
CA ASN A 36 10.52 3.36 17.30
C ASN A 36 10.37 1.91 16.80
N LEU A 37 11.24 1.01 17.24
CA LEU A 37 11.20 -0.40 16.90
C LEU A 37 10.31 -1.16 17.87
N ARG A 38 9.42 -1.98 17.31
CA ARG A 38 8.42 -2.75 18.04
C ARG A 38 8.40 -4.19 17.57
N GLN A 39 8.04 -5.10 18.46
CA GLN A 39 7.80 -6.51 18.18
C GLN A 39 6.30 -6.78 18.26
N ILE A 40 5.78 -7.58 17.34
CA ILE A 40 4.39 -8.02 17.40
C ILE A 40 4.34 -9.33 18.19
N LYS A 41 3.44 -9.42 19.17
CA LYS A 41 3.08 -10.67 19.84
C LYS A 41 1.68 -11.08 19.44
N TYR A 42 1.44 -12.39 19.40
CA TYR A 42 0.12 -12.99 19.26
C TYR A 42 -0.03 -14.06 20.34
N ARG A 43 -1.05 -13.92 21.21
CA ARG A 43 -1.28 -14.81 22.36
C ARG A 43 -0.03 -14.94 23.26
N GLY A 44 0.62 -13.81 23.55
CA GLY A 44 1.82 -13.73 24.40
C GLY A 44 3.12 -14.25 23.78
N LYS A 45 3.08 -14.76 22.54
CA LYS A 45 4.28 -15.25 21.82
C LYS A 45 4.70 -14.25 20.76
N VAL A 46 6.01 -14.03 20.62
CA VAL A 46 6.55 -13.17 19.54
C VAL A 46 6.21 -13.77 18.18
N TYR A 47 5.60 -12.97 17.32
CA TYR A 47 5.25 -13.32 15.96
C TYR A 47 6.27 -12.69 15.00
N ARG A 48 6.84 -13.51 14.10
CA ARG A 48 7.89 -13.12 13.16
C ARG A 48 7.43 -13.32 11.70
N PRO A 49 6.51 -12.47 11.20
CA PRO A 49 6.00 -12.62 9.84
C PRO A 49 7.13 -12.48 8.83
N LEU A 50 7.25 -13.44 7.91
CA LEU A 50 8.25 -13.39 6.82
C LEU A 50 9.68 -13.17 7.37
N ASN A 51 9.95 -13.78 8.53
CA ASN A 51 11.16 -13.63 9.34
C ASN A 51 11.37 -12.24 9.98
N ALA A 52 10.59 -11.21 9.66
CA ALA A 52 10.73 -9.88 10.26
C ALA A 52 10.48 -9.90 11.77
N TYR A 53 11.44 -9.36 12.53
CA TYR A 53 11.41 -9.36 13.99
C TYR A 53 11.00 -8.01 14.59
N GLU A 54 11.40 -6.91 13.94
CA GLU A 54 11.14 -5.55 14.39
C GLU A 54 10.41 -4.74 13.33
N PHE A 55 9.49 -3.90 13.80
CA PHE A 55 8.61 -3.08 13.00
C PHE A 55 8.76 -1.63 13.43
N ILE A 56 8.88 -0.73 12.46
CA ILE A 56 8.91 0.71 12.69
C ILE A 56 7.50 1.32 12.82
N TYR A 57 6.50 0.57 12.36
CA TYR A 57 5.11 0.96 12.36
C TYR A 57 4.23 -0.27 12.42
N VAL A 58 3.23 -0.25 13.30
CA VAL A 58 2.17 -1.26 13.39
C VAL A 58 0.88 -0.54 13.73
N LYS A 59 -0.17 -0.79 12.97
CA LYS A 59 -1.50 -0.22 13.21
C LYS A 59 -2.58 -1.27 13.01
N ALA A 60 -3.47 -1.39 13.98
CA ALA A 60 -4.72 -2.11 13.80
C ALA A 60 -5.62 -1.38 12.80
N LEU A 61 -6.10 -2.13 11.83
CA LEU A 61 -7.12 -1.70 10.88
C LEU A 61 -8.51 -1.98 11.45
N GLY A 62 -9.53 -1.32 10.89
CA GLY A 62 -10.93 -1.52 11.29
C GLY A 62 -11.49 -2.94 11.06
N PRO A 63 -11.14 -3.65 9.97
CA PRO A 63 -11.70 -4.98 9.70
C PRO A 63 -11.20 -6.05 10.67
N MET A 64 -12.10 -6.97 10.98
CA MET A 64 -11.83 -8.14 11.80
C MET A 64 -11.81 -9.41 10.94
N GLN A 65 -10.84 -10.29 11.18
CA GLN A 65 -10.77 -11.61 10.56
C GLN A 65 -10.42 -12.66 11.62
N GLY A 66 -11.22 -13.74 11.70
CA GLY A 66 -11.04 -14.75 12.76
C GLY A 66 -11.23 -14.19 14.17
N GLY A 67 -12.05 -13.15 14.33
CA GLY A 67 -12.25 -12.45 15.62
C GLY A 67 -11.06 -11.58 16.05
N GLN A 68 -10.09 -11.34 15.17
CA GLN A 68 -8.88 -10.57 15.45
C GLN A 68 -8.80 -9.36 14.52
N PRO A 69 -8.25 -8.22 14.98
CA PRO A 69 -8.02 -7.09 14.11
C PRO A 69 -6.98 -7.46 13.06
N MET A 70 -7.17 -6.97 11.84
CA MET A 70 -6.13 -7.00 10.83
C MET A 70 -5.11 -5.90 11.12
N LEU A 71 -3.83 -6.16 10.90
CA LEU A 71 -2.77 -5.18 11.16
C LEU A 71 -2.08 -4.76 9.86
N LEU A 72 -1.83 -3.47 9.70
CA LEU A 72 -0.86 -2.94 8.75
C LEU A 72 0.45 -2.74 9.49
N ALA A 73 1.53 -3.34 8.99
CA ALA A 73 2.84 -3.24 9.62
C ALA A 73 3.93 -2.94 8.59
N VAL A 74 4.99 -2.24 9.03
CA VAL A 74 6.17 -1.95 8.22
C VAL A 74 7.38 -2.56 8.90
N SER A 75 8.04 -3.50 8.24
CA SER A 75 9.25 -4.14 8.75
C SER A 75 10.42 -3.16 8.75
N ASN A 76 11.34 -3.30 9.70
CA ASN A 76 12.64 -2.62 9.66
C ASN A 76 13.50 -3.10 8.46
N ASP A 77 14.35 -2.21 7.92
CA ASP A 77 15.12 -2.40 6.68
C ASP A 77 16.06 -3.62 6.72
N PHE A 78 16.54 -4.02 7.91
CA PHE A 78 17.41 -5.19 8.06
C PHE A 78 16.70 -6.52 7.75
N MET A 79 15.36 -6.53 7.78
CA MET A 79 14.54 -7.72 7.55
C MET A 79 13.78 -7.67 6.22
N GLY A 80 13.75 -6.52 5.54
CA GLY A 80 13.64 -6.41 4.08
C GLY A 80 12.30 -6.71 3.41
N VAL A 81 11.16 -6.66 4.12
CA VAL A 81 9.87 -7.07 3.54
C VAL A 81 9.01 -5.88 3.07
N GLY A 82 9.24 -4.69 3.65
CA GLY A 82 8.47 -3.48 3.38
C GLY A 82 7.16 -3.45 4.17
N THR A 83 6.08 -3.06 3.51
CA THR A 83 4.74 -2.95 4.12
C THR A 83 3.97 -4.25 3.95
N ILE A 84 3.44 -4.77 5.06
CA ILE A 84 2.72 -6.04 5.12
C ILE A 84 1.34 -5.89 5.77
N LEU A 85 0.41 -6.73 5.34
CA LEU A 85 -0.86 -6.97 6.02
C LEU A 85 -0.75 -8.24 6.84
N ILE A 86 -1.19 -8.20 8.09
CA ILE A 86 -1.30 -9.37 8.97
C ILE A 86 -2.78 -9.61 9.25
N ALA A 87 -3.25 -10.82 8.97
CA ALA A 87 -4.62 -11.26 9.24
C ALA A 87 -4.60 -12.61 9.94
N VAL A 88 -5.61 -12.93 10.73
CA VAL A 88 -5.71 -14.23 11.39
C VAL A 88 -6.64 -15.14 10.60
N GLN A 89 -6.15 -16.33 10.28
CA GLN A 89 -6.93 -17.39 9.65
C GLN A 89 -6.72 -18.66 10.45
N ASN A 90 -7.81 -19.28 10.92
CA ASN A 90 -7.77 -20.50 11.74
C ASN A 90 -6.78 -20.36 12.92
N ASP A 91 -6.93 -19.28 13.70
CA ASP A 91 -6.07 -18.96 14.85
C ASP A 91 -4.57 -18.76 14.55
N THR A 92 -4.21 -18.67 13.27
CA THR A 92 -2.83 -18.46 12.84
C THR A 92 -2.71 -17.06 12.22
N PRO A 93 -1.84 -16.19 12.73
CA PRO A 93 -1.52 -14.94 12.06
C PRO A 93 -0.73 -15.23 10.78
N LEU A 94 -1.22 -14.73 9.65
CA LEU A 94 -0.61 -14.85 8.33
C LEU A 94 -0.28 -13.45 7.81
N ALA A 95 0.89 -13.31 7.20
CA ALA A 95 1.33 -12.06 6.59
C ALA A 95 1.30 -12.12 5.07
N ARG A 96 0.91 -11.01 4.44
CA ARG A 96 0.99 -10.80 2.99
C ARG A 96 1.72 -9.50 2.72
N VAL A 97 2.67 -9.52 1.79
CA VAL A 97 3.38 -8.32 1.35
C VAL A 97 2.43 -7.42 0.56
N LEU A 98 2.32 -6.15 0.92
CA LEU A 98 1.58 -5.14 0.18
C LEU A 98 2.51 -4.32 -0.71
N SER A 99 3.63 -3.86 -0.16
CA SER A 99 4.66 -3.13 -0.91
C SER A 99 6.03 -3.72 -0.62
N PRO A 100 6.83 -4.02 -1.66
CA PRO A 100 8.21 -4.46 -1.51
C PRO A 100 9.18 -3.30 -1.21
N THR A 101 8.68 -2.06 -1.09
CA THR A 101 9.52 -0.89 -0.79
C THR A 101 10.09 -0.97 0.62
N VAL A 102 11.42 -0.97 0.71
CA VAL A 102 12.18 -1.04 1.97
C VAL A 102 12.86 0.31 2.19
N ASP A 103 12.12 1.27 2.73
CA ASP A 103 12.65 2.55 3.22
C ASP A 103 12.01 2.86 4.58
N ILE A 104 12.76 2.67 5.68
CA ILE A 104 12.23 2.94 7.02
C ILE A 104 11.86 4.40 7.27
N ARG A 105 12.47 5.34 6.53
CA ARG A 105 12.25 6.78 6.77
C ARG A 105 11.00 7.25 6.07
N ASP A 106 10.64 6.57 4.98
CA ASP A 106 9.53 6.94 4.14
C ASP A 106 8.85 5.72 3.50
N PRO A 107 8.26 4.82 4.32
CA PRO A 107 7.72 3.57 3.83
C PRO A 107 6.49 3.78 2.96
N ASP A 108 6.21 2.80 2.09
CA ASP A 108 5.01 2.81 1.28
C ASP A 108 3.79 2.41 2.13
N MET A 109 3.10 3.42 2.65
CA MET A 109 1.88 3.27 3.44
C MET A 109 0.62 3.06 2.59
N GLY A 110 0.77 3.01 1.27
CA GLY A 110 -0.33 2.99 0.31
C GLY A 110 -0.90 4.39 0.06
N LEU A 111 -1.29 4.62 -1.18
CA LEU A 111 -1.94 5.85 -1.63
C LEU A 111 -3.46 5.65 -1.68
N ALA A 112 -4.22 6.47 -0.98
CA ALA A 112 -5.67 6.46 -1.13
C ALA A 112 -6.06 6.76 -2.58
N GLN A 113 -6.85 5.89 -3.21
CA GLN A 113 -7.32 6.16 -4.56
C GLN A 113 -8.30 7.35 -4.53
N PRO A 114 -8.12 8.38 -5.38
CA PRO A 114 -9.06 9.49 -5.46
C PRO A 114 -10.50 9.02 -5.68
N GLY A 115 -11.44 9.49 -4.84
CA GLY A 115 -12.84 9.07 -4.85
C GLY A 115 -13.13 7.72 -4.15
N ARG A 116 -12.12 7.02 -3.62
CA ARG A 116 -12.24 5.73 -2.93
C ARG A 116 -11.42 5.74 -1.63
N GLN A 117 -12.05 6.14 -0.53
CA GLN A 117 -11.39 6.18 0.79
C GLN A 117 -11.17 4.78 1.40
N ASP A 118 -11.89 3.79 0.90
CA ASP A 118 -11.79 2.38 1.31
C ASP A 118 -10.66 1.62 0.62
N LEU A 119 -9.85 2.27 -0.23
CA LEU A 119 -8.86 1.59 -1.05
C LEU A 119 -7.49 2.30 -0.98
N LEU A 120 -6.46 1.52 -0.62
CA LEU A 120 -5.06 1.94 -0.68
C LEU A 120 -4.35 1.25 -1.85
N LEU A 121 -3.69 2.03 -2.69
CA LEU A 121 -2.86 1.58 -3.82
C LEU A 121 -1.40 1.50 -3.37
N PHE A 122 -0.78 0.33 -3.52
CA PHE A 122 0.65 0.14 -3.34
C PHE A 122 1.29 0.13 -4.73
N THR A 123 1.63 1.33 -5.21
CA THR A 123 1.93 1.60 -6.63
C THR A 123 3.05 0.70 -7.16
N ALA A 124 4.13 0.50 -6.40
CA ALA A 124 5.28 -0.34 -6.78
C ALA A 124 5.02 -1.86 -6.69
N GLY A 125 3.99 -2.28 -5.95
CA GLY A 125 3.71 -3.70 -5.67
C GLY A 125 2.69 -4.33 -6.62
N SER A 126 2.06 -3.55 -7.51
CA SER A 126 0.88 -3.98 -8.27
C SER A 126 -0.26 -4.52 -7.39
N ARG A 127 -0.36 -4.00 -6.16
CA ARG A 127 -1.30 -4.47 -5.13
C ARG A 127 -2.14 -3.33 -4.61
N ALA A 128 -3.36 -3.65 -4.19
CA ALA A 128 -4.20 -2.74 -3.44
C ALA A 128 -4.80 -3.43 -2.21
N LEU A 129 -5.15 -2.63 -1.21
CA LEU A 129 -5.83 -3.09 -0.01
C LEU A 129 -7.19 -2.40 0.10
N VAL A 130 -8.25 -3.20 0.14
CA VAL A 130 -9.59 -2.73 0.52
C VAL A 130 -9.62 -2.64 2.04
N THR A 131 -9.49 -1.44 2.59
CA THR A 131 -9.30 -1.21 4.04
C THR A 131 -10.55 -1.50 4.87
N SER A 132 -11.72 -1.61 4.24
CA SER A 132 -12.99 -1.94 4.90
C SER A 132 -13.22 -3.44 5.07
N THR A 133 -12.57 -4.27 4.26
CA THR A 133 -12.72 -5.74 4.31
C THR A 133 -11.41 -6.47 4.59
N GLY A 134 -10.27 -5.78 4.43
CA GLY A 134 -8.95 -6.38 4.49
C GLY A 134 -8.56 -7.16 3.23
N GLN A 135 -9.37 -7.10 2.17
CA GLN A 135 -9.09 -7.81 0.93
C GLN A 135 -7.84 -7.23 0.25
N VAL A 136 -6.86 -8.08 -0.01
CA VAL A 136 -5.70 -7.75 -0.85
C VAL A 136 -6.03 -8.09 -2.29
N LEU A 137 -5.89 -7.09 -3.17
CA LEU A 137 -6.06 -7.22 -4.61
C LEU A 137 -4.67 -7.26 -5.26
N TRP A 138 -4.50 -8.12 -6.25
CA TRP A 138 -3.27 -8.23 -7.04
C TRP A 138 -3.61 -8.28 -8.53
N PHE A 139 -2.84 -7.54 -9.31
CA PHE A 139 -3.02 -7.39 -10.75
C PHE A 139 -1.71 -7.69 -11.48
N GLU A 140 -1.72 -8.70 -12.35
CA GLU A 140 -0.58 -9.02 -13.21
C GLU A 140 -0.54 -8.06 -14.40
N HIS A 141 0.64 -7.62 -14.80
CA HIS A 141 0.84 -6.72 -15.93
C HIS A 141 1.60 -7.38 -17.08
N ALA A 142 2.49 -8.34 -16.78
CA ALA A 142 3.40 -8.88 -17.76
C ALA A 142 2.67 -9.77 -18.76
N LEU A 143 2.90 -9.52 -20.05
CA LEU A 143 2.54 -10.47 -21.09
C LEU A 143 3.60 -11.58 -21.17
N PRO A 144 3.22 -12.79 -21.65
CA PRO A 144 4.19 -13.87 -21.81
C PRO A 144 5.39 -13.44 -22.66
N LYS A 145 6.60 -13.61 -22.12
CA LYS A 145 7.88 -13.26 -22.77
C LYS A 145 8.08 -11.76 -23.04
N GLU A 146 7.28 -10.90 -22.44
CA GLU A 146 7.48 -9.47 -22.53
C GLU A 146 8.61 -9.01 -21.60
N TYR A 147 9.47 -8.15 -22.12
CA TYR A 147 10.47 -7.45 -21.31
C TYR A 147 9.96 -6.04 -21.01
N VAL A 148 9.80 -5.73 -19.72
CA VAL A 148 9.39 -4.40 -19.24
C VAL A 148 10.62 -3.70 -18.67
N HIS A 149 10.95 -2.53 -19.23
CA HIS A 149 12.15 -1.78 -18.85
C HIS A 149 12.02 -1.06 -17.50
N SER A 150 10.80 -0.69 -17.11
CA SER A 150 10.50 0.03 -15.88
C SER A 150 9.53 -0.74 -14.99
N ILE A 151 9.54 -0.42 -13.69
CA ILE A 151 8.59 -1.01 -12.74
C ILE A 151 7.21 -0.40 -13.03
N PRO A 152 6.19 -1.21 -13.37
CA PRO A 152 4.83 -0.73 -13.58
C PRO A 152 4.26 -0.15 -12.29
N LEU A 153 3.41 0.86 -12.41
CA LEU A 153 2.73 1.47 -11.27
C LEU A 153 1.25 1.10 -11.28
N LEU A 154 0.72 0.46 -10.24
CA LEU A 154 -0.73 0.37 -10.08
C LEU A 154 -1.28 1.75 -9.78
N VAL A 155 -2.02 2.32 -10.72
CA VAL A 155 -2.53 3.69 -10.63
C VAL A 155 -4.01 3.76 -10.35
N SER A 156 -4.80 2.74 -10.65
CA SER A 156 -6.24 2.75 -10.34
C SER A 156 -6.82 1.33 -10.29
N VAL A 157 -7.90 1.14 -9.54
CA VAL A 157 -8.69 -0.08 -9.44
C VAL A 157 -10.16 0.25 -9.69
N SER A 158 -10.86 -0.63 -10.39
CA SER A 158 -12.27 -0.47 -10.72
C SER A 158 -13.17 -0.46 -9.47
N PRO A 159 -14.37 0.13 -9.55
CA PRO A 159 -15.33 0.15 -8.44
C PRO A 159 -15.69 -1.23 -7.87
N ASP A 160 -15.72 -2.26 -8.71
CA ASP A 160 -16.01 -3.65 -8.31
C ASP A 160 -14.77 -4.43 -7.80
N ASN A 161 -13.62 -3.76 -7.68
CA ASN A 161 -12.34 -4.31 -7.23
C ASN A 161 -11.77 -5.44 -8.11
N ARG A 162 -12.29 -5.66 -9.32
CA ARG A 162 -11.86 -6.77 -10.19
C ARG A 162 -10.81 -6.38 -11.23
N HIS A 163 -10.71 -5.10 -11.58
CA HIS A 163 -9.83 -4.61 -12.63
C HIS A 163 -8.81 -3.62 -12.06
N GLY A 164 -7.57 -3.73 -12.52
CA GLY A 164 -6.48 -2.80 -12.20
C GLY A 164 -5.98 -2.11 -13.45
N ALA A 165 -5.57 -0.85 -13.31
CA ALA A 165 -4.90 -0.06 -14.31
C ALA A 165 -3.44 0.14 -13.88
N LEU A 166 -2.51 -0.40 -14.66
CA LEU A 166 -1.08 -0.32 -14.43
C LEU A 166 -0.45 0.63 -15.44
N LEU A 167 0.22 1.68 -14.96
CA LEU A 167 0.97 2.61 -15.80
C LEU A 167 2.33 2.00 -16.15
N LEU A 168 2.56 1.80 -17.44
CA LEU A 168 3.83 1.40 -18.05
C LEU A 168 4.41 2.57 -18.84
N ASP A 169 5.64 2.46 -19.34
CA ASP A 169 6.35 3.55 -20.05
C ASP A 169 5.62 4.12 -21.27
N ASN A 170 4.76 3.33 -21.91
CA ASN A 170 4.12 3.73 -23.19
C ASN A 170 2.62 3.44 -23.26
N GLU A 171 2.02 2.98 -22.17
CA GLU A 171 0.58 2.68 -22.10
C GLU A 171 0.09 2.59 -20.66
N ILE A 172 -1.23 2.53 -20.49
CA ILE A 172 -1.85 2.03 -19.26
C ILE A 172 -2.41 0.66 -19.56
N ARG A 173 -1.87 -0.37 -18.92
CA ARG A 173 -2.32 -1.74 -19.08
C ARG A 173 -3.46 -2.07 -18.12
N LEU A 174 -4.52 -2.66 -18.65
CA LEU A 174 -5.66 -3.10 -17.87
C LEU A 174 -5.55 -4.60 -17.60
N SER A 175 -5.76 -4.96 -16.35
CA SER A 175 -5.64 -6.33 -15.86
C SER A 175 -6.84 -6.72 -15.03
N VAL A 176 -7.25 -7.98 -15.12
CA VAL A 176 -8.26 -8.57 -14.24
C VAL A 176 -7.54 -9.37 -13.17
N SER A 177 -7.96 -9.22 -11.91
CA SER A 177 -7.40 -9.99 -10.80
C SER A 177 -7.50 -11.49 -11.10
N ASP A 178 -6.42 -12.21 -10.84
CA ASP A 178 -6.24 -13.65 -11.14
C ASP A 178 -6.29 -14.07 -12.62
N LYS A 179 -6.65 -13.19 -13.56
CA LYS A 179 -6.71 -13.50 -15.01
C LYS A 179 -5.64 -12.78 -15.83
N GLY A 180 -5.04 -11.72 -15.30
CA GLY A 180 -3.96 -10.97 -15.93
C GLY A 180 -4.43 -9.94 -16.97
N PRO A 181 -3.50 -9.43 -17.79
CA PRO A 181 -3.75 -8.30 -18.68
C PRO A 181 -4.69 -8.65 -19.84
N TYR A 182 -5.60 -7.74 -20.19
CA TYR A 182 -6.62 -7.94 -21.25
C TYR A 182 -6.72 -6.80 -22.27
N ALA A 183 -6.36 -5.58 -21.90
CA ALA A 183 -6.40 -4.41 -22.77
C ALA A 183 -5.29 -3.43 -22.42
N SER A 184 -5.00 -2.50 -23.33
CA SER A 184 -4.16 -1.33 -23.03
C SER A 184 -4.78 -0.04 -23.54
N VAL A 185 -4.57 1.03 -22.80
CA VAL A 185 -4.91 2.39 -23.20
C VAL A 185 -3.63 3.01 -23.77
N PRO A 186 -3.64 3.54 -25.01
CA PRO A 186 -2.44 4.00 -25.73
C PRO A 186 -1.94 5.35 -25.21
N PHE A 187 -1.63 5.43 -23.92
CA PHE A 187 -1.09 6.60 -23.25
C PHE A 187 0.43 6.63 -23.41
N THR A 188 0.86 7.05 -24.60
CA THR A 188 2.25 6.96 -25.04
C THR A 188 3.23 7.74 -24.16
N LYS A 189 4.52 7.41 -24.24
CA LYS A 189 5.60 8.08 -23.50
C LYS A 189 5.59 9.60 -23.70
N ALA A 190 5.34 10.06 -24.93
CA ALA A 190 5.26 11.50 -25.23
C ALA A 190 4.07 12.16 -24.52
N MET A 191 2.91 11.49 -24.49
CA MET A 191 1.74 11.97 -23.74
C MET A 191 2.01 11.99 -22.23
N GLN A 192 2.65 10.94 -21.71
CA GLN A 192 3.03 10.84 -20.30
C GLN A 192 4.02 11.93 -19.87
N GLN A 193 5.04 12.22 -20.68
CA GLN A 193 6.00 13.28 -20.39
C GLN A 193 5.32 14.64 -20.24
N ASN A 194 4.40 14.95 -21.14
CA ASN A 194 3.64 16.20 -21.07
C ASN A 194 2.70 16.21 -19.86
N ALA A 195 1.99 15.10 -19.60
CA ALA A 195 1.06 14.97 -18.49
C ALA A 195 1.73 15.07 -17.11
N PHE A 196 2.89 14.45 -16.95
CA PHE A 196 3.54 14.29 -15.65
C PHE A 196 4.61 15.34 -15.35
N LYS A 197 4.86 16.29 -16.25
CA LYS A 197 5.82 17.38 -16.02
C LYS A 197 5.55 18.12 -14.71
N ALA A 198 4.29 18.52 -14.48
CA ALA A 198 3.92 19.22 -13.24
C ALA A 198 4.12 18.34 -11.98
N ALA A 199 3.82 17.04 -12.08
CA ALA A 199 4.06 16.10 -10.98
C ALA A 199 5.56 15.94 -10.66
N TRP A 200 6.42 15.97 -11.69
CA TRP A 200 7.88 15.96 -11.50
C TRP A 200 8.35 17.21 -10.76
N ASP A 201 7.98 18.38 -11.27
CA ASP A 201 8.37 19.68 -10.70
C ASP A 201 7.86 19.81 -9.25
N GLN A 202 6.64 19.36 -8.97
CA GLN A 202 6.05 19.31 -7.63
C GLN A 202 6.80 18.33 -6.70
N SER A 203 7.07 17.10 -7.16
CA SER A 203 7.79 16.10 -6.34
C SER A 203 9.17 16.60 -5.91
N TYR A 204 9.88 17.26 -6.84
CA TYR A 204 11.21 17.81 -6.59
C TYR A 204 11.16 18.95 -5.57
N ALA A 205 10.23 19.89 -5.74
CA ALA A 205 10.05 21.00 -4.81
C ALA A 205 9.72 20.52 -3.39
N GLN A 206 8.81 19.55 -3.25
CA GLN A 206 8.43 18.99 -1.95
C GLN A 206 9.58 18.22 -1.28
N ALA A 207 10.31 17.40 -2.04
CA ALA A 207 11.47 16.68 -1.50
C ALA A 207 12.57 17.65 -1.03
N LYS A 208 12.81 18.73 -1.79
CA LYS A 208 13.75 19.78 -1.40
C LYS A 208 13.29 20.51 -0.13
N GLN A 209 12.02 20.86 -0.03
CA GLN A 209 11.46 21.50 1.16
C GLN A 209 11.57 20.60 2.40
N ALA A 210 11.23 19.30 2.27
CA ALA A 210 11.37 18.34 3.35
C ALA A 210 12.83 18.23 3.84
N LEU A 211 13.80 18.25 2.91
CA LEU A 211 15.22 18.27 3.27
C LEU A 211 15.61 19.52 4.06
N HIS A 212 15.10 20.70 3.68
CA HIS A 212 15.30 21.94 4.46
C HIS A 212 14.71 21.85 5.88
N GLU A 213 13.65 21.08 6.07
CA GLU A 213 13.03 20.79 7.38
C GLU A 213 13.70 19.63 8.14
N GLY A 214 14.81 19.08 7.65
CA GLY A 214 15.51 17.94 8.26
C GLY A 214 14.79 16.59 8.10
N LYS A 215 13.77 16.52 7.24
CA LYS A 215 13.05 15.29 6.89
C LYS A 215 13.61 14.70 5.61
N ARG A 216 13.35 13.40 5.39
CA ARG A 216 13.66 12.72 4.14
C ARG A 216 12.38 12.20 3.52
N ILE A 217 12.19 12.49 2.24
CA ILE A 217 11.11 11.95 1.41
C ILE A 217 11.78 11.31 0.19
N ASP A 218 11.34 10.11 -0.18
CA ASP A 218 11.70 9.51 -1.46
C ASP A 218 10.95 10.25 -2.58
N GLN A 219 11.66 11.15 -3.26
CA GLN A 219 11.15 11.91 -4.40
C GLN A 219 10.58 10.99 -5.49
N ARG A 220 11.18 9.83 -5.75
CA ARG A 220 10.73 8.91 -6.81
C ARG A 220 9.39 8.30 -6.46
N ARG A 221 9.22 7.89 -5.20
CA ARG A 221 7.94 7.37 -4.69
C ARG A 221 6.88 8.45 -4.65
N LEU A 222 7.21 9.65 -4.18
CA LEU A 222 6.31 10.80 -4.24
C LEU A 222 5.87 11.10 -5.68
N TYR A 223 6.81 11.08 -6.64
CA TYR A 223 6.49 11.26 -8.05
C TYR A 223 5.59 10.13 -8.59
N ALA A 224 5.80 8.88 -8.19
CA ALA A 224 4.92 7.77 -8.55
C ALA A 224 3.49 7.97 -8.03
N ASN A 225 3.34 8.44 -6.78
CA ASN A 225 2.04 8.75 -6.19
C ASN A 225 1.35 9.90 -6.93
N LEU A 226 2.06 10.98 -7.25
CA LEU A 226 1.52 12.10 -8.02
C LEU A 226 1.10 11.68 -9.45
N LYS A 227 1.82 10.74 -10.07
CA LYS A 227 1.39 10.12 -11.35
C LYS A 227 0.06 9.37 -11.19
N ALA A 228 -0.09 8.56 -10.15
CA ALA A 228 -1.34 7.85 -9.87
C ALA A 228 -2.51 8.82 -9.62
N GLU A 229 -2.30 9.87 -8.82
CA GLU A 229 -3.30 10.92 -8.60
C GLU A 229 -3.68 11.65 -9.88
N TRP A 230 -2.70 11.99 -10.73
CA TRP A 230 -2.97 12.61 -12.01
C TRP A 230 -3.80 11.69 -12.91
N VAL A 231 -3.46 10.40 -12.98
CA VAL A 231 -4.22 9.41 -13.77
C VAL A 231 -5.66 9.33 -13.28
N ASN A 232 -5.91 9.21 -11.97
CA ASN A 232 -7.30 9.13 -11.45
C ASN A 232 -8.12 10.41 -11.64
N ARG A 233 -7.49 11.57 -11.85
CA ARG A 233 -8.19 12.81 -12.20
C ARG A 233 -8.55 12.90 -13.68
N ASN A 234 -7.79 12.23 -14.54
CA ASN A 234 -7.86 12.39 -15.99
C ASN A 234 -8.43 11.17 -16.72
N PHE A 235 -8.49 10.03 -16.04
CA PHE A 235 -9.07 8.77 -16.48
C PHE A 235 -10.10 8.29 -15.46
N ARG A 236 -11.08 7.53 -15.95
CA ARG A 236 -12.13 6.94 -15.12
C ARG A 236 -12.48 5.55 -15.59
N TRP A 237 -12.91 4.73 -14.64
CA TRP A 237 -13.56 3.47 -14.93
C TRP A 237 -14.99 3.72 -15.43
N GLN A 238 -15.36 3.07 -16.52
CA GLN A 238 -16.72 3.07 -17.06
C GLN A 238 -17.14 1.63 -17.33
N GLN A 239 -18.28 1.22 -16.79
CA GLN A 239 -18.88 -0.06 -17.08
C GLN A 239 -19.56 -0.01 -18.46
N THR A 240 -19.24 -0.96 -19.33
CA THR A 240 -19.88 -1.15 -20.64
C THR A 240 -20.47 -2.56 -20.73
N GLN A 241 -21.12 -2.87 -21.84
CA GLN A 241 -21.62 -4.22 -22.12
C GLN A 241 -20.49 -5.26 -22.19
N ASP A 242 -19.30 -4.84 -22.61
CA ASP A 242 -18.11 -5.69 -22.75
C ASP A 242 -17.23 -5.71 -21.47
N GLY A 243 -17.73 -5.15 -20.36
CA GLY A 243 -17.04 -5.09 -19.07
C GLY A 243 -16.50 -3.70 -18.71
N TRP A 244 -15.56 -3.65 -17.77
CA TRP A 244 -14.96 -2.39 -17.33
C TRP A 244 -13.94 -1.87 -18.32
N GLN A 245 -14.09 -0.60 -18.69
CA GLN A 245 -13.14 0.15 -19.50
C GLN A 245 -12.52 1.27 -18.66
N PHE A 246 -11.25 1.57 -18.94
CA PHE A 246 -10.57 2.72 -18.35
C PHE A 246 -10.33 3.76 -19.44
N ILE A 247 -11.07 4.87 -19.38
CA ILE A 247 -11.10 5.89 -20.44
C ILE A 247 -10.70 7.25 -19.90
N GLY A 248 -10.09 8.08 -20.74
CA GLY A 248 -9.62 9.40 -20.34
C GLY A 248 -8.77 10.05 -21.42
N GLN A 249 -8.65 11.38 -21.40
CA GLN A 249 -7.82 12.11 -22.38
C GLN A 249 -8.19 11.84 -23.86
N GLY A 250 -9.45 11.50 -24.14
CA GLY A 250 -9.89 11.08 -25.48
C GLY A 250 -9.42 9.68 -25.90
N LEU A 251 -8.70 8.96 -25.03
CA LEU A 251 -8.20 7.61 -25.25
C LEU A 251 -9.23 6.56 -24.83
N LYS A 252 -9.23 5.45 -25.58
CA LYS A 252 -10.02 4.26 -25.28
C LYS A 252 -9.11 3.03 -25.17
N PRO A 253 -9.47 2.03 -24.35
CA PRO A 253 -8.77 0.76 -24.33
C PRO A 253 -8.82 0.06 -25.69
N VAL A 254 -7.72 -0.58 -26.04
CA VAL A 254 -7.56 -1.50 -27.18
C VAL A 254 -7.28 -2.88 -26.61
N ALA A 255 -7.99 -3.90 -27.09
CA ALA A 255 -7.77 -5.27 -26.64
C ALA A 255 -6.33 -5.71 -26.95
N LEU A 256 -5.69 -6.42 -26.01
CA LEU A 256 -4.38 -7.01 -26.26
C LEU A 256 -4.53 -8.20 -27.20
N ALA A 257 -3.57 -8.37 -28.12
CA ALA A 257 -3.56 -9.52 -29.02
C ALA A 257 -3.21 -10.80 -28.24
N GLY A 258 -4.21 -11.61 -27.88
CA GLY A 258 -4.04 -12.89 -27.18
C GLY A 258 -5.39 -13.55 -26.87
N LYS A 259 -5.48 -14.88 -27.05
CA LYS A 259 -6.70 -15.71 -27.23
C LYS A 259 -7.99 -15.19 -26.54
N PRO A 260 -9.14 -15.16 -27.26
CA PRO A 260 -10.43 -14.95 -26.61
C PRO A 260 -10.62 -16.07 -25.59
N ARG A 261 -10.87 -15.72 -24.32
CA ARG A 261 -11.22 -16.71 -23.31
C ARG A 261 -12.73 -16.71 -23.13
N GLN A 262 -13.33 -17.83 -23.53
CA GLN A 262 -14.69 -18.21 -23.18
C GLN A 262 -14.91 -17.99 -21.68
N GLU A 263 -15.93 -17.20 -21.37
CA GLU A 263 -16.53 -17.20 -20.05
C GLU A 263 -17.11 -18.60 -19.80
N ARG A 264 -16.71 -19.20 -18.69
CA ARG A 264 -17.41 -20.33 -18.06
C ARG A 264 -18.05 -19.81 -16.78
#